data_AF-A0A060BS60-F1
#
_entry.id   AF-A0A060BS60-F1
#
_cell.length_a   1.000
_cell.length_b   1.000
_cell.length_c   1.000
_cell.angle_alpha   90.00
_cell.angle_beta   90.00
_cell.angle_gamma   90.00
#
_symmetry.space_group_name_H-M   'P 1'
#
loop_
_entity.id
_entity.type
_entity.pdbx_description
1 polymer ?
#
loop_
_entity_poly.entity_id
_entity_poly.type
_entity_poly.pdbx_seq_one_letter_code
_entity_poly.pdbx_strand_id
1 'polypeptide(L)'
;QVKEDLSEGVLKNWKMILTHPRVFKMHSRSGELEVLVDGTYFIYSQVEVYYLNFTDIASYEVMIDKDPFLRCTRSIETGQRKFNTCYTAGVCWLRAKQRISIRMVYEDTSISMS
;
A
#
# COMPACT_ATOMS: atom_id res chain seq x y z
N GLN A 1 9.11 16.27 3.63
CA GLN A 1 7.74 15.71 3.72
C GLN A 1 7.09 15.93 2.36
N VAL A 2 6.92 14.86 1.58
CA VAL A 2 6.40 14.95 0.22
C VAL A 2 4.91 14.64 0.28
N LYS A 3 4.05 15.57 -0.14
CA LYS A 3 2.68 15.25 -0.52
C LYS A 3 2.83 14.53 -1.87
N GLU A 4 2.93 13.20 -1.85
CA GLU A 4 3.00 12.46 -3.11
C GLU A 4 1.70 12.70 -3.87
N ASP A 5 1.82 12.97 -5.16
CA ASP A 5 0.69 13.05 -6.07
C ASP A 5 0.10 11.64 -6.22
N LEU A 6 -0.88 11.33 -5.37
CA LEU A 6 -1.63 10.08 -5.31
C LEU A 6 -2.57 9.96 -6.52
N SER A 7 -2.08 10.21 -7.74
CA SER A 7 -2.79 9.89 -8.97
C SER A 7 -3.22 8.42 -8.94
N GLU A 8 -4.53 8.19 -8.82
CA GLU A 8 -5.22 6.90 -8.61
C GLU A 8 -5.04 6.22 -7.23
N GLY A 9 -4.47 6.92 -6.25
CA GLY A 9 -4.32 6.45 -4.87
C GLY A 9 -3.20 5.44 -4.63
N VAL A 10 -2.52 4.96 -5.68
CA VAL A 10 -1.48 3.92 -5.57
C VAL A 10 -0.17 4.49 -5.04
N LEU A 11 0.38 3.86 -3.99
CA LEU A 11 1.67 4.23 -3.41
C LEU A 11 2.82 3.83 -4.33
N LYS A 12 3.70 4.79 -4.64
CA LYS A 12 4.80 4.65 -5.58
C LYS A 12 6.15 4.81 -4.87
N ASN A 13 7.24 4.80 -5.64
CA ASN A 13 8.59 5.12 -5.15
C ASN A 13 9.13 4.20 -4.03
N TRP A 14 8.69 2.95 -3.98
CA TRP A 14 9.21 1.95 -3.04
C TRP A 14 10.73 1.75 -3.19
N LYS A 15 11.45 1.88 -2.08
CA LYS A 15 12.88 1.56 -2.00
C LYS A 15 13.06 0.07 -1.75
N MET A 16 13.63 -0.64 -2.72
CA MET A 16 13.90 -2.08 -2.61
C MET A 16 15.21 -2.33 -1.84
N ILE A 17 15.11 -2.63 -0.55
CA ILE A 17 16.28 -2.98 0.29
C ILE A 17 16.64 -4.46 0.14
N LEU A 18 15.63 -5.34 0.20
CA LEU A 18 15.79 -6.79 0.05
C LEU A 18 14.69 -7.31 -0.88
N THR A 19 15.08 -8.00 -1.95
CA THR A 19 14.15 -8.65 -2.87
C THR A 19 14.79 -9.87 -3.53
N HIS A 20 14.00 -10.90 -3.79
CA HIS A 20 14.44 -12.07 -4.52
C HIS A 20 14.11 -11.89 -6.02
N PRO A 21 15.09 -11.55 -6.87
CA PRO A 21 14.84 -11.07 -8.24
C PRO A 21 14.26 -12.13 -9.19
N ARG A 22 14.29 -13.42 -8.82
CA ARG A 22 13.63 -14.50 -9.58
C ARG A 22 12.17 -14.74 -9.19
N VAL A 23 11.71 -14.13 -8.10
CA VAL A 23 10.34 -14.31 -7.57
C VAL A 23 9.56 -13.02 -7.65
N PHE A 24 10.22 -11.87 -7.49
CA PHE A 24 9.56 -10.57 -7.48
C PHE A 24 10.24 -9.57 -8.42
N LYS A 25 9.43 -8.72 -9.04
CA LYS A 25 9.87 -7.57 -9.84
C LYS A 25 9.12 -6.32 -9.42
N MET A 26 9.85 -5.29 -8.98
CA MET A 26 9.27 -4.00 -8.62
C MET A 26 9.16 -3.09 -9.85
N HIS A 27 7.96 -2.55 -10.09
CA HIS A 27 7.71 -1.52 -11.11
C HIS A 27 7.66 -0.15 -10.44
N SER A 28 8.82 0.47 -10.22
CA SER A 28 8.92 1.70 -9.40
C SER A 28 8.03 2.86 -9.84
N ARG A 29 7.74 2.97 -11.15
CA ARG A 29 6.86 4.03 -11.69
C ARG A 29 5.38 3.80 -11.38
N SER A 30 4.91 2.55 -11.44
CA SER A 30 3.50 2.22 -11.13
C SER A 30 3.27 1.90 -9.66
N GLY A 31 4.32 1.57 -8.89
CA GLY A 31 4.20 1.17 -7.49
C GLY A 31 3.81 -0.30 -7.31
N GLU A 32 3.84 -1.09 -8.38
CA GLU A 32 3.39 -2.47 -8.38
C GLU A 32 4.54 -3.47 -8.17
N LEU A 33 4.31 -4.48 -7.32
CA LEU A 33 5.17 -5.63 -7.12
C LEU A 33 4.62 -6.83 -7.91
N GLU A 34 5.28 -7.20 -9.00
CA GLU A 34 4.92 -8.35 -9.83
C GLU A 34 5.52 -9.64 -9.27
N VAL A 35 4.70 -10.69 -9.15
CA VAL A 35 5.17 -12.06 -8.89
C VAL A 35 5.57 -12.76 -10.19
N LEU A 36 6.73 -13.41 -10.20
CA LEU A 36 7.29 -14.05 -11.40
C LEU A 36 7.05 -15.57 -11.46
N VAL A 37 6.53 -16.15 -10.38
CA VAL A 37 6.32 -17.59 -10.23
C VAL A 37 4.94 -17.81 -9.62
N ASP A 38 4.28 -18.91 -9.98
CA ASP A 38 3.04 -19.34 -9.33
C ASP A 38 3.34 -19.81 -7.90
N GLY A 39 2.45 -19.53 -6.95
CA GLY A 39 2.65 -20.01 -5.59
C GLY A 39 1.69 -19.47 -4.55
N THR A 40 1.91 -19.92 -3.31
CA THR A 40 1.25 -19.38 -2.12
C THR A 40 2.12 -18.27 -1.53
N TYR A 41 1.55 -17.08 -1.39
CA TYR A 41 2.24 -15.89 -0.93
C TYR A 41 1.61 -15.37 0.35
N PHE A 42 2.44 -15.09 1.35
CA PHE A 42 2.05 -14.26 2.49
C PHE A 42 2.36 -12.80 2.16
N ILE A 43 1.33 -11.96 2.15
CA ILE A 43 1.42 -10.54 1.82
C ILE A 43 1.13 -9.74 3.08
N TYR A 44 1.98 -8.78 3.40
CA TYR A 44 1.79 -7.85 4.51
C TYR A 44 2.10 -6.42 4.09
N SER A 45 1.54 -5.46 4.80
CA SER A 45 1.76 -4.03 4.55
C SER A 45 1.55 -3.23 5.82
N GLN A 46 2.24 -2.08 5.91
CA GLN A 46 2.01 -1.09 6.95
C GLN A 46 2.09 0.30 6.33
N VAL A 47 1.10 1.14 6.60
CA VAL A 47 1.10 2.55 6.20
C VAL A 47 1.02 3.41 7.44
N GLU A 48 1.92 4.38 7.56
CA GLU A 48 1.87 5.40 8.61
C GLU A 48 1.13 6.64 8.10
N VAL A 49 -0.02 6.91 8.70
CA VAL A 49 -0.85 8.08 8.42
C VAL A 49 -0.64 9.08 9.55
N TYR A 50 -0.34 10.33 9.21
CA TYR A 50 -0.02 11.35 10.21
C TYR A 50 -0.98 12.54 10.24
N TYR A 51 -1.82 12.68 9.22
CA TYR A 51 -2.79 13.77 9.15
C TYR A 51 -3.97 13.45 8.23
N LEU A 52 -5.17 13.77 8.70
CA LEU A 52 -6.41 13.80 7.92
C LEU A 52 -7.08 15.16 8.13
N ASN A 53 -7.57 15.75 7.04
CA ASN A 53 -8.15 17.09 7.06
C ASN A 53 -9.68 17.08 7.18
N PHE A 54 -10.35 16.21 6.41
CA PHE A 54 -11.82 16.22 6.25
C PHE A 54 -12.51 14.92 6.67
N THR A 55 -11.75 13.85 6.90
CA THR A 55 -12.27 12.53 7.32
C THR A 55 -11.61 12.10 8.62
N ASP A 56 -12.36 11.41 9.48
CA ASP A 56 -11.87 10.78 10.70
C ASP A 56 -11.43 9.33 10.45
N ILE A 57 -11.36 8.91 9.19
CA ILE A 57 -11.02 7.55 8.78
C ILE A 57 -9.88 7.59 7.76
N ALA A 58 -8.81 6.87 8.06
CA ALA A 58 -7.79 6.51 7.10
C ALA A 58 -7.98 5.05 6.68
N SER A 59 -7.92 4.79 5.39
CA SER A 59 -8.06 3.44 4.86
C SER A 59 -7.17 3.23 3.64
N TYR A 60 -6.56 2.06 3.55
CA TYR A 60 -5.84 1.62 2.37
C TYR A 60 -6.17 0.16 2.07
N GLU A 61 -5.93 -0.22 0.82
CA GLU A 61 -6.15 -1.56 0.32
C GLU A 61 -4.85 -2.15 -0.22
N VAL A 62 -4.67 -3.45 0.02
CA VAL A 62 -3.72 -4.28 -0.72
C VAL A 62 -4.49 -4.82 -1.92
N MET A 63 -4.09 -4.39 -3.11
CA MET A 63 -4.72 -4.80 -4.37
C MET A 63 -3.93 -5.97 -4.97
N ILE A 64 -4.65 -6.93 -5.55
CA ILE A 64 -4.11 -7.92 -6.49
C ILE A 64 -4.69 -7.59 -7.86
N ASP A 65 -3.83 -7.21 -8.79
CA ASP A 65 -4.19 -6.60 -10.06
C ASP A 65 -5.10 -5.37 -9.85
N LYS A 66 -6.40 -5.52 -10.05
CA LYS A 66 -7.40 -4.44 -9.84
C LYS A 66 -8.36 -4.74 -8.68
N ASP A 67 -8.27 -5.92 -8.09
CA ASP A 67 -9.22 -6.40 -7.09
C ASP A 67 -8.67 -6.22 -5.68
N PRO A 68 -9.46 -5.69 -4.72
CA PRO A 68 -9.02 -5.54 -3.35
C PRO A 68 -8.92 -6.92 -2.68
N PHE A 69 -7.77 -7.20 -2.08
CA PHE A 69 -7.52 -8.43 -1.31
C PHE A 69 -7.61 -8.20 0.19
N LEU A 70 -6.88 -7.21 0.71
CA LEU A 70 -6.91 -6.82 2.12
C LEU A 70 -7.25 -5.34 2.24
N ARG A 71 -7.86 -4.96 3.36
CA ARG A 71 -8.09 -3.56 3.72
C ARG A 71 -7.64 -3.33 5.15
N CYS A 72 -6.97 -2.20 5.37
CA CYS A 72 -6.69 -1.69 6.71
C CYS A 72 -7.44 -0.37 6.88
N THR A 73 -8.27 -0.27 7.91
CA THR A 73 -9.05 0.93 8.20
C THR A 73 -8.86 1.31 9.66
N ARG A 74 -8.58 2.59 9.91
CA ARG A 74 -8.35 3.11 11.26
C ARG A 74 -9.00 4.47 11.41
N SER A 75 -9.69 4.68 12.53
CA SER A 75 -10.17 5.98 12.92
C SER A 75 -9.02 6.85 13.46
N ILE A 76 -8.95 8.10 13.01
CA ILE A 76 -7.92 9.07 13.38
C ILE A 76 -8.62 10.39 13.70
N GLU A 77 -8.17 11.05 14.76
CA GLU A 77 -8.69 12.38 15.13
C GLU A 77 -8.34 13.43 14.07
N THR A 78 -9.35 14.13 13.57
CA THR A 78 -9.22 15.17 12.54
C THR A 78 -8.55 16.43 13.05
N GLY A 79 -7.79 17.12 12.19
CA GLY A 79 -7.23 18.44 12.50
C GLY A 79 -6.05 18.43 13.48
N GLN A 80 -5.64 17.26 13.97
CA GLN A 80 -4.41 17.07 14.74
C GLN A 80 -3.40 16.23 13.96
N ARG A 81 -2.11 16.56 14.10
CA ARG A 81 -1.03 15.72 13.60
C ARG A 81 -0.78 14.58 14.60
N LYS A 82 -1.24 13.38 14.26
CA LYS A 82 -1.02 12.16 15.05
C LYS A 82 -0.60 11.02 14.15
N PHE A 83 0.55 10.43 14.46
CA PHE A 83 1.10 9.29 13.73
C PHE A 83 0.38 8.01 14.13
N ASN A 84 -0.23 7.37 13.16
CA ASN A 84 -0.96 6.13 13.32
C ASN A 84 -0.50 5.16 12.23
N THR A 85 0.05 4.02 12.65
CA THR A 85 0.31 2.91 11.73
C THR A 85 -0.97 2.09 11.52
N CYS A 86 -1.23 1.68 10.29
CA CYS A 86 -2.27 0.72 9.95
C CYS A 86 -1.57 -0.47 9.30
N TYR A 87 -1.69 -1.66 9.91
CA TYR A 87 -1.06 -2.90 9.46
C TYR A 87 -2.12 -3.92 9.06
N THR A 88 -1.89 -4.63 7.95
CA THR A 88 -2.70 -5.79 7.56
C THR A 88 -1.86 -6.83 6.84
N ALA A 89 -2.26 -8.10 6.93
CA ALA A 89 -1.58 -9.21 6.28
C ALA A 89 -2.54 -10.38 5.97
N GLY A 90 -2.17 -11.22 5.02
CA GLY A 90 -2.97 -12.37 4.59
C GLY A 90 -2.20 -13.31 3.65
N VAL A 91 -2.74 -14.50 3.44
CA VAL A 91 -2.19 -15.51 2.52
C VAL A 91 -3.13 -15.68 1.33
N CYS A 92 -2.57 -15.71 0.12
CA CYS A 92 -3.33 -16.04 -1.09
C CYS A 92 -2.48 -16.83 -2.09
N TRP A 93 -3.14 -17.53 -3.01
CA TRP A 93 -2.48 -18.09 -4.19
C TRP A 93 -2.36 -17.01 -5.26
N LEU A 94 -1.16 -16.86 -5.85
CA LEU A 94 -0.92 -15.96 -6.99
C LEU A 94 -0.36 -16.74 -8.17
N ARG A 95 -0.70 -16.27 -9.37
CA ARG A 95 -0.09 -16.69 -10.63
C ARG A 95 1.00 -15.70 -11.03
N ALA A 96 2.01 -16.19 -11.75
CA ALA A 96 3.01 -15.36 -12.37
C ALA A 96 2.37 -14.25 -13.21
N LYS A 97 2.98 -13.06 -13.18
CA LYS A 97 2.55 -11.79 -13.79
C LYS A 97 1.46 -11.04 -13.03
N GLN A 98 0.82 -11.62 -12.01
CA GLN A 98 -0.07 -10.86 -11.15
C GLN A 98 0.71 -9.79 -10.38
N ARG A 99 0.05 -8.66 -10.11
CA ARG A 99 0.67 -7.48 -9.51
C ARG A 99 0.03 -7.13 -8.18
N ILE A 100 0.85 -6.83 -7.20
CA ILE A 100 0.41 -6.37 -5.88
C ILE A 100 0.66 -4.86 -5.80
N SER A 101 -0.31 -4.10 -5.33
CA SER A 101 -0.12 -2.66 -5.06
C SER A 101 -0.81 -2.23 -3.76
N ILE A 102 -0.40 -1.09 -3.21
CA ILE A 102 -1.04 -0.47 -2.05
C ILE A 102 -1.78 0.76 -2.54
N ARG A 103 -3.09 0.84 -2.30
CA ARG A 103 -3.95 1.94 -2.73
C ARG A 103 -4.61 2.63 -1.54
N MET A 104 -4.39 3.92 -1.39
CA MET A 104 -5.15 4.76 -0.45
C MET A 104 -6.59 4.89 -0.93
N VAL A 105 -7.55 4.71 -0.02
CA VAL A 105 -8.99 4.83 -0.35
C VAL A 105 -9.41 6.29 -0.47
N TYR A 106 -8.80 7.18 0.32
CA TYR A 106 -9.13 8.60 0.35
C TYR A 106 -7.93 9.43 -0.11
N GLU A 107 -8.13 10.23 -1.16
CA GLU A 107 -7.09 11.05 -1.81
C GLU A 107 -6.49 12.12 -0.88
N ASP A 108 -7.27 12.61 0.09
CA ASP A 108 -6.84 13.64 1.05
C ASP A 108 -5.98 13.09 2.21
N THR A 109 -5.62 11.81 2.19
CA THR A 109 -4.81 11.18 3.25
C THR A 109 -3.35 11.58 3.13
N SER A 110 -2.78 12.14 4.19
CA SER A 110 -1.34 12.44 4.25
C SER A 110 -0.57 11.31 4.94
N ILE A 111 0.37 10.70 4.20
CA ILE A 111 1.17 9.56 4.66
C ILE A 111 2.66 9.88 4.82
N SER A 112 3.31 9.16 5.72
CA SER A 112 4.75 9.22 5.92
C SER A 112 5.45 8.08 5.16
N MET A 113 6.52 8.42 4.41
CA MET A 113 7.33 7.48 3.60
C MET A 113 8.83 7.61 3.92
N SER A 114 9.17 8.19 5.07
CA SER A 114 10.55 8.48 5.52
C SER A 114 11.37 7.25 5.83
#